data_AF-A0A2D6FKX5-F1
#
_entry.id   AF-A0A2D6FKX5-F1
#
_cell.length_a   1.000
_cell.length_b   1.000
_cell.length_c   1.000
_cell.angle_alpha   90.00
_cell.angle_beta   90.00
_cell.angle_gamma   90.00
#
_symmetry.space_group_name_H-M   'P 1'
#
loop_
_entity.id
_entity.type
_entity.pdbx_description
1 polymer ?
#
loop_
_entity_poly.entity_id
_entity_poly.type
_entity_poly.pdbx_seq_one_letter_code
_entity_poly.pdbx_strand_id
1 'polypeptide(L)'
;MAGLVTVAENVCRKFCDDKGLCVRINRTKFIYTNGEESGFTVSLMNYPRFPKTTGEIDSQSIRLGKELMTACKQKSFSIETPNSTMWYSNREEEKEQEK
;
A
#
# COMPACT_ATOMS: atom_id res chain seq x y z
N MET A 1 -3.73 4.23 -2.53
CA MET A 1 -4.86 3.42 -2.06
C MET A 1 -5.98 4.36 -1.64
N ALA A 2 -7.23 4.04 -1.95
CA ALA A 2 -8.38 4.81 -1.51
C ALA A 2 -8.76 4.54 -0.04
N GLY A 3 -9.52 5.46 0.56
CA GLY A 3 -10.08 5.29 1.89
C GLY A 3 -9.62 6.33 2.92
N LEU A 4 -10.08 6.16 4.16
CA LEU A 4 -9.82 7.11 5.25
C LEU A 4 -8.37 7.03 5.73
N VAL A 5 -7.63 8.12 5.55
CA VAL A 5 -6.22 8.24 5.95
C VAL A 5 -6.00 7.97 7.45
N THR A 6 -6.96 8.28 8.32
CA THR A 6 -6.86 8.04 9.77
C THR A 6 -6.82 6.54 10.10
N VAL A 7 -7.50 5.70 9.32
CA VAL A 7 -7.41 4.24 9.44
C VAL A 7 -6.01 3.79 9.05
N ALA A 8 -5.49 4.31 7.94
CA ALA A 8 -4.14 4.01 7.46
C ALA A 8 -3.05 4.45 8.44
N GLU A 9 -3.18 5.63 9.06
CA GLU A 9 -2.28 6.13 10.11
C GLU A 9 -2.18 5.16 11.30
N ASN A 10 -3.30 4.60 11.74
CA ASN A 10 -3.32 3.65 12.85
C ASN A 10 -2.66 2.31 12.49
N VAL A 11 -2.90 1.80 11.28
CA VAL A 11 -2.22 0.60 10.77
C VAL A 11 -0.72 0.84 10.66
N CYS A 12 -0.32 1.97 10.09
CA CYS A 12 1.09 2.33 9.94
C CYS A 12 1.80 2.44 11.30
N ARG A 13 1.16 3.05 12.30
CA ARG A 13 1.72 3.15 13.66
C ARG A 13 2.01 1.78 14.24
N LYS A 14 1.00 0.89 14.23
CA LYS A 14 1.16 -0.49 14.72
C LYS A 14 2.23 -1.25 13.95
N PHE A 15 2.30 -1.07 12.64
CA PHE A 15 3.28 -1.74 11.78
C PHE A 15 4.71 -1.27 12.10
N CYS A 16 4.93 0.04 12.27
CA CYS A 16 6.22 0.59 12.67
C CYS A 16 6.66 0.09 14.06
N ASP A 17 5.73 0.02 15.03
CA ASP A 17 6.00 -0.48 16.38
C ASP A 17 6.45 -1.96 16.36
N ASP A 18 5.82 -2.80 15.53
CA ASP A 18 6.14 -4.23 15.41
C ASP A 18 7.43 -4.50 14.62
N LYS A 19 7.73 -3.70 13.60
CA LYS A 19 8.80 -3.99 12.63
C LYS A 19 10.07 -3.17 12.81
N GLY A 20 10.03 -2.10 13.60
CA GLY A 20 11.16 -1.18 13.74
C GLY A 20 11.46 -0.46 12.43
N LEU A 21 10.42 0.07 11.79
CA LEU A 21 10.49 0.77 10.50
C LEU A 21 9.97 2.20 10.64
N CYS A 22 10.11 2.98 9.56
CA CYS A 22 9.45 4.26 9.44
C CYS A 22 8.72 4.34 8.10
N VAL A 23 7.57 4.98 8.12
CA VAL A 23 6.76 5.22 6.93
C VAL A 23 6.35 6.68 6.85
N ARG A 24 6.22 7.18 5.63
CA ARG A 24 5.62 8.48 5.34
C ARG A 24 4.24 8.24 4.72
N ILE A 25 3.22 8.89 5.27
CA ILE A 25 1.87 8.89 4.70
C ILE A 25 1.57 10.26 4.07
N ASN A 26 1.06 10.26 2.84
CA ASN A 26 0.59 11.47 2.18
C ASN A 26 -0.88 11.30 1.81
N ARG A 27 -1.72 12.29 2.18
CA ARG A 27 -3.07 12.40 1.64
C ARG A 27 -2.98 12.68 0.14
N THR A 28 -3.82 12.03 -0.64
CA THR A 28 -3.88 12.25 -2.08
C THR A 28 -5.32 12.18 -2.58
N LYS A 29 -5.51 12.66 -3.80
CA LYS A 29 -6.76 12.55 -4.54
C LYS A 29 -6.46 11.84 -5.86
N PHE A 30 -7.14 10.74 -6.11
CA PHE A 30 -7.06 10.02 -7.37
C PHE A 30 -8.10 10.61 -8.31
N ILE A 31 -7.70 10.95 -9.53
CA ILE A 31 -8.59 11.42 -10.60
C ILE A 31 -8.53 10.40 -11.72
N TYR A 32 -9.68 9.94 -12.18
CA TYR A 32 -9.81 8.93 -13.23
C TYR A 32 -11.04 9.22 -14.09
N THR A 33 -11.24 8.44 -15.15
CA THR A 33 -12.34 8.66 -16.09
C THR A 33 -13.68 8.72 -15.34
N ASN A 34 -14.38 9.84 -15.49
CA ASN A 34 -15.68 10.12 -14.88
C ASN A 34 -15.72 10.14 -13.34
N GLY A 35 -14.59 10.34 -12.66
CA GLY A 35 -14.62 10.39 -11.20
C GLY A 35 -13.31 10.78 -10.52
N GLU A 36 -13.43 10.90 -9.22
CA GLU A 36 -12.31 11.14 -8.33
C GLU A 36 -12.58 10.48 -6.99
N GLU A 37 -11.52 10.13 -6.28
CA GLU A 37 -11.60 9.52 -4.97
C GLU A 37 -10.49 10.05 -4.05
N SER A 38 -10.83 10.28 -2.78
CA SER A 38 -9.84 10.61 -1.76
C SER A 38 -9.12 9.36 -1.30
N GLY A 39 -7.82 9.47 -1.08
CA GLY A 39 -7.03 8.38 -0.53
C GLY A 39 -5.68 8.82 -0.02
N PHE A 40 -4.71 7.91 -0.07
CA PHE A 40 -3.38 8.14 0.45
C PHE A 40 -2.33 7.29 -0.28
N THR A 41 -1.07 7.72 -0.15
CA THR A 41 0.12 6.92 -0.47
C THR A 41 0.95 6.71 0.78
N VAL A 42 1.61 5.56 0.88
CA VAL A 42 2.53 5.24 1.96
C VAL A 42 3.88 4.88 1.34
N SER A 43 4.95 5.49 1.84
CA SER A 43 6.33 5.18 1.45
C SER A 43 7.07 4.59 2.63
N LEU A 44 7.73 3.45 2.46
CA LEU A 44 8.71 2.95 3.43
C LEU A 44 9.99 3.80 3.34
N MET A 45 10.50 4.22 4.50
CA MET A 45 11.75 4.97 4.59
C MET A 45 12.88 4.04 5.03
N ASN A 46 13.83 3.76 4.13
CA ASN A 46 15.02 2.98 4.47
C ASN A 46 16.04 3.88 5.19
N TYR A 47 16.17 3.72 6.51
CA TYR A 47 17.11 4.52 7.29
C TYR A 47 18.55 4.07 7.04
N PRO A 48 19.49 4.97 6.67
CA PRO A 48 20.89 4.60 6.43
C PRO A 48 21.58 3.96 7.63
N ARG A 49 21.10 4.23 8.85
CA ARG A 49 21.63 3.63 10.09
C ARG A 49 21.34 2.13 10.20
N PHE A 50 20.24 1.67 9.61
CA PHE A 50 19.80 0.27 9.64
C PHE A 50 19.36 -0.13 8.23
N PRO A 51 20.32 -0.22 7.28
CA PRO A 51 19.99 -0.38 5.88
C PRO A 51 19.33 -1.74 5.66
N LYS A 52 18.19 -1.72 4.99
CA LYS A 52 17.52 -2.92 4.48
C LYS A 52 17.88 -3.12 3.01
N THR A 53 17.97 -4.39 2.63
CA THR A 53 18.06 -4.79 1.22
C THR A 53 16.75 -4.47 0.49
N THR A 54 16.80 -4.34 -0.83
CA THR A 54 15.60 -4.12 -1.66
C THR A 54 14.56 -5.20 -1.41
N GLY A 55 14.95 -6.48 -1.36
CA GLY A 55 14.03 -7.58 -1.11
C GLY A 55 13.34 -7.53 0.26
N GLU A 56 14.04 -7.05 1.29
CA GLU A 56 13.42 -6.80 2.59
C GLU A 56 12.40 -5.66 2.53
N ILE A 57 12.73 -4.55 1.84
CA ILE A 57 11.83 -3.40 1.68
C ILE A 57 10.58 -3.81 0.90
N ASP A 58 10.74 -4.57 -0.18
CA ASP A 58 9.64 -5.08 -0.99
C ASP A 58 8.74 -5.99 -0.16
N SER A 59 9.33 -6.92 0.60
CA SER A 59 8.60 -7.82 1.51
C SER A 59 7.80 -7.05 2.56
N GLN A 60 8.38 -6.01 3.16
CA GLN A 60 7.66 -5.15 4.11
C GLN A 60 6.57 -4.31 3.42
N SER A 61 6.82 -3.83 2.20
CA SER A 61 5.86 -3.04 1.43
C SER A 61 4.62 -3.87 1.08
N ILE A 62 4.81 -5.12 0.66
CA ILE A 62 3.73 -6.07 0.36
C ILE A 62 2.93 -6.38 1.62
N ARG A 63 3.62 -6.64 2.73
CA ARG A 63 2.95 -6.94 4.00
C ARG A 63 2.10 -5.76 4.47
N LEU A 64 2.68 -4.55 4.52
CA LEU A 64 1.96 -3.34 4.91
C LEU A 64 0.80 -3.05 3.95
N GLY A 65 1.01 -3.21 2.64
CA GLY A 65 -0.03 -3.03 1.63
C GLY A 65 -1.24 -3.96 1.84
N LYS A 66 -0.99 -5.23 2.19
CA LYS A 66 -2.05 -6.19 2.54
C LYS A 66 -2.79 -5.79 3.82
N GLU A 67 -2.07 -5.41 4.87
CA GLU A 67 -2.67 -4.96 6.13
C GLU A 67 -3.55 -3.71 5.92
N LEU A 68 -3.07 -2.73 5.15
CA LEU A 68 -3.82 -1.53 4.77
C LEU A 68 -5.04 -1.86 3.90
N MET A 69 -4.89 -2.76 2.93
CA MET A 69 -5.99 -3.19 2.05
C MET A 69 -7.14 -3.78 2.87
N THR A 70 -6.83 -4.69 3.80
CA THR A 70 -7.84 -5.29 4.69
C THR A 70 -8.47 -4.23 5.60
N ALA A 71 -7.67 -3.39 6.25
CA ALA A 71 -8.17 -2.38 7.19
C ALA A 71 -9.05 -1.32 6.53
N CYS A 72 -8.68 -0.87 5.32
CA CYS A 72 -9.43 0.12 4.54
C CYS A 72 -10.54 -0.51 3.69
N LYS A 73 -10.79 -1.83 3.84
CA LYS A 73 -11.80 -2.59 3.09
C LYS A 73 -11.66 -2.44 1.56
N GLN A 74 -10.42 -2.31 1.10
CA GLN A 74 -10.10 -2.21 -0.31
C GLN A 74 -9.95 -3.61 -0.91
N LYS A 75 -10.18 -3.73 -2.22
CA LYS A 75 -9.99 -5.00 -2.95
C LYS A 75 -8.60 -5.14 -3.56
N SER A 76 -7.86 -4.04 -3.69
CA SER A 76 -6.58 -4.02 -4.38
C SER A 76 -5.71 -2.83 -3.96
N PHE A 77 -4.42 -2.91 -4.30
CA PHE A 77 -3.45 -1.83 -4.15
C PHE A 77 -2.28 -2.00 -5.11
N SER A 78 -1.55 -0.90 -5.34
CA SER A 78 -0.28 -0.92 -6.06
C SER A 78 0.89 -0.66 -5.13
N ILE A 79 2.04 -1.23 -5.45
CA ILE A 79 3.34 -0.82 -4.93
C ILE A 79 4.13 -0.25 -6.09
N GLU A 80 4.56 1.00 -5.96
CA GLU A 80 5.43 1.67 -6.92
C GLU A 80 6.85 1.67 -6.37
N THR A 81 7.77 1.16 -7.19
CA THR A 81 9.22 1.22 -6.96
C THR A 81 9.84 2.08 -8.06
N PRO A 82 11.10 2.53 -7.91
CA PRO A 82 11.77 3.28 -8.98
C PRO A 82 11.83 2.55 -10.33
N ASN A 83 11.75 1.21 -10.33
CA ASN A 83 11.96 0.39 -11.52
C ASN A 83 10.68 -0.28 -12.03
N SER A 84 9.61 -0.33 -11.22
CA SER A 84 8.42 -1.11 -11.55
C SER A 84 7.22 -0.74 -10.68
N THR A 85 6.02 -1.03 -11.20
CA THR A 85 4.78 -0.97 -10.44
C THR A 85 4.15 -2.36 -10.38
N MET A 86 3.85 -2.82 -9.17
CA MET A 86 3.23 -4.11 -8.90
C MET A 86 1.80 -3.90 -8.42
N TRP A 87 0.83 -4.63 -8.99
CA TRP A 87 -0.58 -4.59 -8.59
C TRP A 87 -0.96 -5.85 -7.83
N TYR A 88 -1.66 -5.68 -6.70
CA TYR A 88 -2.17 -6.75 -5.85
C TYR A 88 -3.67 -6.63 -5.73
N SER A 89 -4.40 -7.74 -5.89
CA SER A 89 -5.86 -7.76 -5.87
C SER A 89 -6.37 -9.05 -5.21
N ASN A 90 -7.43 -8.91 -4.40
CA ASN A 90 -8.22 -10.00 -3.86
C ASN A 90 -9.50 -10.27 -4.67
N ARG A 91 -9.66 -9.62 -5.83
CA ARG A 91 -10.64 -10.09 -6.82
C ARG A 91 -10.14 -11.46 -7.24
N GLU A 92 -10.88 -12.52 -6.88
CA GLU A 92 -10.79 -13.78 -7.61
C GLU A 92 -10.79 -13.39 -9.08
N GLU A 93 -9.82 -13.86 -9.87
CA GLU A 93 -9.86 -13.69 -11.31
C GLU A 93 -11.29 -14.05 -11.73
N GLU A 94 -12.06 -13.08 -12.20
CA GLU A 94 -13.26 -13.35 -12.96
C GLU A 94 -12.73 -14.12 -14.16
N LYS A 95 -12.63 -15.45 -14.00
CA LYS A 95 -12.30 -16.37 -15.08
C LYS A 95 -13.26 -16.00 -16.18
N GLU A 96 -12.72 -15.46 -17.27
CA GLU A 96 -13.44 -15.17 -18.49
C GLU A 96 -14.33 -16.38 -18.80
N GLN A 97 -15.62 -16.26 -18.48
CA GLN A 97 -16.66 -17.04 -19.13
C GLN A 97 -16.86 -16.37 -20.49
N GLU A 98 -15.95 -16.61 -21.42
CA GLU A 98 -16.29 -16.51 -22.83
C GLU A 98 -17.08 -17.76 -23.18
N LYS A 99 -18.40 -17.56 -23.24
CA LYS A 99 -19.37 -18.41 -23.93
C LYS A 99 -19.22 -18.28 -25.43
#